data_AF-A0A0W4ZSC2-F1
#
_entry.id   AF-A0A0W4ZSC2-F1
#
_cell.length_a   1.000
_cell.length_b   1.000
_cell.length_c   1.000
_cell.angle_alpha   90.00
_cell.angle_beta   90.00
_cell.angle_gamma   90.00
#
_symmetry.space_group_name_H-M   'P 1'
#
loop_
_entity.id
_entity.type
_entity.pdbx_description
1 polymer ?
#
loop_
_entity_poly.entity_id
_entity_poly.type
_entity_poly.pdbx_seq_one_letter_code
_entity_poly.pdbx_strand_id
1 'polypeptide(L)'
;MNKLYVVSLFLPNTLGFDLDETNSIELNSQKLHRKIAKPIPHLMQKFASYSKGSQDINCDTSLLEVPEDQFFYSLNTTDMLKDKDNIKEVFENERKELNLPKIYSHISSSVVTLREPVKESSSIMADYSHSSILTSRRRRTSFDITLFSEVVWTIESNDQSNCGLGNAIRAAYETGNLEEYIFIGLLGIPTDSLSVVRKYEIEQKFVKNYRSIPIFVSDKDFDNHYNYCCKQVLWPLFHYQVPDISKFKVHQNYFWNHYIALNQAFANKIIEIYKKGDIIWINDYHLLLVPQMVRQKLQHAMIGFFLHISFPSYEVFRCLSVRKQLLEGILGANVIGFQTDEYAYHFHETCTKLLNAETLLQGIKFGSLFINTINLPIGIDPKNLQKKRSLPSVNAWISLLKKRYAGKSLIVGRDKMDEIKGMRQKLLAFELFLSKHPEWREKVVLIQVALSTSEENETQLQISNIVTRINSTYGNLSQQHQPLVFLRQDITFSQYLALLTVADILLVTSLREGMNLTSHEFVFCQNKNCGPLIISEFVGSATRFKDAAIIINPWCFEQVSNAIFKALTMPHEERLLRWNKLSNTVMHNDAANWAINFVNGIKTSLSFE
;
A
#
# COMPACT_ATOMS: atom_id res chain seq x y z
N MET A 1 -28.11 4.80 -19.19
CA MET A 1 -26.80 5.49 -19.18
C MET A 1 -25.76 4.44 -18.85
N ASN A 2 -24.64 4.46 -19.56
CA ASN A 2 -23.51 3.59 -19.26
C ASN A 2 -22.93 3.98 -17.90
N LYS A 3 -22.41 3.00 -17.18
CA LYS A 3 -21.81 3.18 -15.87
C LYS A 3 -20.30 3.01 -15.92
N LEU A 4 -19.62 3.75 -15.05
CA LEU A 4 -18.19 3.58 -14.79
C LEU A 4 -17.98 2.76 -13.52
N TYR A 5 -17.49 1.54 -13.65
CA TYR A 5 -17.07 0.71 -12.53
C TYR A 5 -15.61 1.02 -12.17
N VAL A 6 -15.40 1.70 -11.05
CA VAL A 6 -14.06 1.99 -10.51
C VAL A 6 -13.67 0.88 -9.54
N VAL A 7 -12.77 0.01 -9.99
CA VAL A 7 -12.34 -1.17 -9.24
C VAL A 7 -11.02 -0.88 -8.54
N SER A 8 -11.02 -0.99 -7.22
CA SER A 8 -9.83 -0.85 -6.36
C SER A 8 -9.88 -1.88 -5.23
N LEU A 9 -8.71 -2.28 -4.69
CA LEU A 9 -8.67 -3.31 -3.66
C LEU A 9 -9.59 -2.98 -2.47
N PHE A 10 -9.58 -1.74 -2.00
CA PHE A 10 -10.43 -1.27 -0.92
C PHE A 10 -11.44 -0.23 -1.41
N LEU A 11 -12.66 -0.29 -0.86
CA LEU A 11 -13.68 0.75 -1.06
C LEU A 11 -13.32 2.04 -0.30
N PRO A 12 -13.79 3.22 -0.77
CA PRO A 12 -13.62 4.50 -0.05
C PRO A 12 -14.22 4.53 1.35
N ASN A 13 -15.22 3.69 1.59
CA ASN A 13 -15.91 3.55 2.87
C ASN A 13 -15.81 2.12 3.39
N THR A 14 -15.83 1.97 4.72
CA THR A 14 -15.76 0.69 5.43
C THR A 14 -16.77 0.64 6.57
N LEU A 15 -16.83 -0.49 7.28
CA LEU A 15 -17.64 -0.63 8.48
C LEU A 15 -16.86 -0.16 9.72
N GLY A 16 -17.49 0.71 10.50
CA GLY A 16 -17.16 0.94 11.90
C GLY A 16 -18.02 0.02 12.78
N PHE A 17 -17.45 -0.49 13.86
CA PHE A 17 -18.21 -1.20 14.88
C PHE A 17 -18.12 -0.39 16.16
N ASP A 18 -19.29 -0.05 16.71
CA ASP A 18 -19.35 0.65 17.99
C ASP A 18 -19.20 -0.38 19.11
N LEU A 19 -17.96 -0.56 19.56
CA LEU A 19 -17.63 -1.45 20.66
C LEU A 19 -17.62 -0.60 21.93
N ASP A 20 -18.81 -0.29 22.46
CA ASP A 20 -18.94 0.26 23.81
C ASP A 20 -18.22 -0.68 24.81
N GLU A 21 -17.18 -0.18 25.48
CA GLU A 21 -16.39 -0.96 26.45
C GLU A 21 -17.26 -1.57 27.56
N THR A 22 -18.40 -0.94 27.86
CA THR A 22 -19.42 -1.38 28.83
C THR A 22 -20.12 -2.68 28.41
N ASN A 23 -20.43 -2.86 27.13
CA ASN A 23 -21.07 -4.09 26.64
C ASN A 23 -20.10 -5.29 26.64
N SER A 24 -18.81 -5.06 26.40
CA SER A 24 -17.80 -6.12 26.54
C SER A 24 -17.62 -6.61 27.99
N ILE A 25 -17.91 -5.76 28.99
CA ILE A 25 -17.88 -6.13 30.40
C ILE A 25 -19.15 -6.90 30.80
N GLU A 26 -20.33 -6.49 30.29
CA GLU A 26 -21.60 -7.20 30.53
C GLU A 26 -21.66 -8.59 29.87
N LEU A 27 -21.09 -8.75 28.66
CA LEU A 27 -21.00 -10.06 28.01
C LEU A 27 -20.03 -11.01 28.73
N ASN A 28 -19.00 -10.49 29.40
CA ASN A 28 -18.09 -11.27 30.22
C ASN A 28 -18.71 -11.63 31.59
N SER A 29 -19.53 -10.77 32.18
CA SER A 29 -20.22 -11.05 33.44
C SER A 29 -21.36 -12.08 33.28
N GLN A 30 -22.07 -12.06 32.14
CA GLN A 30 -23.09 -13.08 31.83
C GLN A 30 -22.51 -14.48 31.58
N LYS A 31 -21.26 -14.59 31.11
CA LYS A 31 -20.56 -15.89 30.97
C LYS A 31 -20.01 -16.41 32.30
N LEU A 32 -19.66 -15.53 33.25
CA LEU A 32 -19.22 -15.94 34.58
C LEU A 32 -20.34 -16.61 35.40
N HIS A 33 -21.60 -16.24 35.15
CA HIS A 33 -22.75 -16.82 35.85
C HIS A 33 -23.22 -18.20 35.33
N ARG A 34 -22.65 -18.74 34.24
CA ARG A 34 -22.99 -20.08 33.72
C ARG A 34 -22.01 -21.20 34.11
N LYS A 35 -21.01 -20.95 34.96
CA LYS A 35 -20.12 -21.99 35.51
C LYS A 35 -20.11 -21.97 37.03
N ILE A 36 -21.24 -22.33 37.65
CA ILE A 36 -21.27 -22.80 39.04
C ILE A 36 -22.07 -24.10 39.07
N ALA A 37 -21.39 -25.22 38.85
CA ALA A 37 -21.82 -26.55 39.28
C ALA A 37 -20.60 -27.29 39.83
N LYS A 38 -20.79 -27.93 40.99
CA LYS A 38 -19.80 -28.42 41.97
C LYS A 38 -18.90 -29.58 41.47
N PRO A 39 -17.76 -29.86 42.16
CA PRO A 39 -16.70 -30.75 41.68
C PRO A 39 -16.92 -32.22 42.07
N ILE A 40 -16.38 -33.16 41.28
CA ILE A 40 -16.19 -34.58 41.64
C ILE A 40 -14.77 -35.02 41.22
N PRO A 41 -14.04 -35.85 42.01
CA PRO A 41 -12.56 -35.97 41.97
C PRO A 41 -12.01 -37.29 41.38
N HIS A 42 -10.67 -37.29 41.15
CA HIS A 42 -9.76 -38.40 40.72
C HIS A 42 -9.72 -38.67 39.20
N LEU A 43 -8.56 -38.87 38.54
CA LEU A 43 -7.28 -39.49 38.93
C LEU A 43 -6.06 -38.77 38.30
N MET A 44 -4.96 -38.74 39.05
CA MET A 44 -3.58 -38.53 38.56
C MET A 44 -2.95 -39.85 38.08
N GLN A 45 -1.90 -39.68 37.25
CA GLN A 45 -0.84 -40.63 36.83
C GLN A 45 -1.09 -41.50 35.59
N LYS A 46 -0.48 -41.07 34.47
CA LYS A 46 0.68 -41.76 33.83
C LYS A 46 1.08 -41.06 32.53
N PHE A 47 2.18 -40.30 32.56
CA PHE A 47 2.97 -39.96 31.37
C PHE A 47 4.43 -40.32 31.67
N ALA A 48 4.80 -41.55 31.34
CA ALA A 48 6.18 -42.00 31.16
C ALA A 48 6.15 -43.42 30.59
N SER A 49 6.10 -43.53 29.26
CA SER A 49 6.68 -44.62 28.45
C SER A 49 6.07 -44.56 27.05
N TYR A 50 6.93 -44.27 26.07
CA TYR A 50 7.13 -45.06 24.84
C TYR A 50 7.78 -44.16 23.78
N SER A 51 9.10 -44.10 23.83
CA SER A 51 9.93 -43.96 22.65
C SER A 51 10.25 -45.37 22.15
N LYS A 52 9.97 -45.62 20.86
CA LYS A 52 10.62 -46.53 19.89
C LYS A 52 9.58 -47.17 18.98
N GLY A 53 9.75 -46.94 17.69
CA GLY A 53 8.94 -47.55 16.63
C GLY A 53 9.05 -46.76 15.33
N SER A 54 10.25 -46.80 14.73
CA SER A 54 10.50 -46.43 13.34
C SER A 54 9.60 -47.21 12.38
N GLN A 55 9.01 -46.54 11.38
CA GLN A 55 9.00 -46.99 9.99
C GLN A 55 8.42 -45.91 9.06
N ASP A 56 9.09 -45.79 7.92
CA ASP A 56 8.84 -44.89 6.81
C ASP A 56 7.40 -44.97 6.28
N ILE A 57 6.79 -43.81 6.02
CA ILE A 57 5.71 -43.67 5.04
C ILE A 57 6.04 -42.47 4.16
N ASN A 58 6.49 -42.77 2.94
CA ASN A 58 6.61 -41.85 1.83
C ASN A 58 5.28 -41.13 1.60
N CYS A 59 5.31 -39.80 1.54
CA CYS A 59 4.23 -39.02 0.97
C CYS A 59 4.69 -38.60 -0.43
N ASP A 60 4.36 -39.42 -1.43
CA ASP A 60 4.45 -39.06 -2.83
C ASP A 60 3.44 -37.96 -3.12
N THR A 61 3.91 -36.72 -3.31
CA THR A 61 3.15 -35.64 -3.94
C THR A 61 3.64 -35.47 -5.36
N SER A 62 3.16 -36.32 -6.27
CA SER A 62 3.24 -36.03 -7.71
C SER A 62 2.28 -34.88 -8.04
N LEU A 63 2.81 -33.66 -8.05
CA LEU A 63 2.12 -32.48 -8.56
C LEU A 63 2.19 -32.48 -10.08
N LEU A 64 1.02 -32.45 -10.72
CA LEU A 64 0.87 -32.12 -12.13
C LEU A 64 1.33 -30.66 -12.34
N GLU A 65 2.50 -30.48 -12.96
CA GLU A 65 2.91 -29.20 -13.54
C GLU A 65 1.93 -28.85 -14.66
N VAL A 66 1.19 -27.74 -14.50
CA VAL A 66 0.45 -27.14 -15.60
C VAL A 66 1.47 -26.39 -16.48
N PRO A 67 1.55 -26.66 -17.79
CA PRO A 67 2.48 -25.95 -18.67
C PRO A 67 2.28 -24.44 -18.61
N GLU A 68 3.37 -23.68 -18.45
CA GLU A 68 3.37 -22.21 -18.30
C GLU A 68 2.65 -21.47 -19.45
N ASP A 69 2.47 -22.10 -20.61
CA ASP A 69 2.00 -21.46 -21.84
C ASP A 69 0.46 -21.47 -21.99
N GLN A 70 -0.28 -21.97 -20.99
CA GLN A 70 -1.75 -22.08 -21.07
C GLN A 70 -2.50 -21.70 -19.77
N PHE A 71 -1.88 -20.91 -18.87
CA PHE A 71 -2.47 -20.56 -17.57
C PHE A 71 -3.92 -20.06 -17.69
N PHE A 72 -4.14 -19.04 -18.52
CA PHE A 72 -5.48 -18.48 -18.76
C PHE A 72 -6.42 -19.44 -19.52
N TYR A 73 -5.91 -20.36 -20.33
CA TYR A 73 -6.73 -21.36 -21.04
C TYR A 73 -7.16 -22.51 -20.10
N SER A 74 -6.33 -22.88 -19.12
CA SER A 74 -6.57 -23.98 -18.18
C SER A 74 -7.65 -23.70 -17.12
N LEU A 75 -7.92 -22.43 -16.81
CA LEU A 75 -8.98 -22.02 -15.87
C LEU A 75 -10.41 -22.27 -16.40
N ASN A 76 -10.57 -22.66 -17.67
CA ASN A 76 -11.88 -22.86 -18.30
C ASN A 76 -12.43 -24.30 -18.26
N THR A 77 -11.70 -25.28 -17.72
CA THR A 77 -12.17 -26.68 -17.66
C THR A 77 -12.74 -27.05 -16.29
N THR A 78 -13.97 -26.59 -16.00
CA THR A 78 -14.91 -27.31 -15.14
C THR A 78 -15.94 -27.98 -16.03
N ASP A 79 -15.57 -29.16 -16.54
CA ASP A 79 -16.45 -30.23 -17.00
C ASP A 79 -15.57 -31.21 -17.77
N MET A 80 -15.17 -32.32 -17.15
CA MET A 80 -14.84 -33.61 -17.79
C MET A 80 -14.26 -34.57 -16.74
N LEU A 81 -15.12 -35.34 -16.07
CA LEU A 81 -14.76 -36.65 -15.52
C LEU A 81 -15.91 -37.63 -15.78
N LYS A 82 -15.90 -38.21 -16.99
CA LYS A 82 -16.47 -39.52 -17.30
C LYS A 82 -15.39 -40.32 -18.03
N ASP A 83 -15.10 -41.51 -17.49
CA ASP A 83 -14.33 -42.61 -18.09
C ASP A 83 -12.85 -42.31 -18.40
N LYS A 84 -11.87 -43.20 -18.20
CA LYS A 84 -11.81 -44.59 -17.72
C LYS A 84 -10.34 -44.91 -17.44
N ASP A 85 -10.15 -46.00 -16.69
CA ASP A 85 -8.93 -46.81 -16.61
C ASP A 85 -8.12 -46.87 -17.92
N ASN A 86 -6.83 -46.53 -17.86
CA ASN A 86 -5.72 -47.15 -18.62
C ASN A 86 -4.46 -46.26 -18.60
N ILE A 87 -3.72 -46.20 -17.49
CA ILE A 87 -2.27 -45.90 -17.55
C ILE A 87 -1.57 -46.67 -16.40
N LYS A 88 -1.27 -47.95 -16.65
CA LYS A 88 -0.29 -48.74 -15.90
C LYS A 88 0.51 -49.53 -16.92
N GLU A 89 1.49 -48.88 -17.52
CA GLU A 89 2.66 -49.47 -18.18
C GLU A 89 3.39 -48.32 -18.85
N VAL A 90 4.52 -47.93 -18.25
CA VAL A 90 5.64 -47.08 -18.72
C VAL A 90 6.14 -46.42 -17.43
N PHE A 91 7.46 -46.40 -17.23
CA PHE A 91 8.20 -45.94 -16.04
C PHE A 91 8.63 -47.01 -15.02
N GLU A 92 9.21 -48.11 -15.51
CA GLU A 92 10.36 -48.74 -14.85
C GLU A 92 11.54 -48.72 -15.81
N ASN A 93 12.46 -47.76 -15.60
CA ASN A 93 13.89 -47.81 -15.92
C ASN A 93 14.40 -46.37 -16.03
N GLU A 94 15.04 -45.86 -14.97
CA GLU A 94 16.21 -44.97 -15.00
C GLU A 94 16.43 -44.34 -13.61
N ARG A 95 17.19 -45.03 -12.76
CA ARG A 95 17.94 -44.42 -11.66
C ARG A 95 19.31 -45.05 -11.61
N LYS A 96 20.31 -44.38 -12.18
CA LYS A 96 21.72 -44.54 -11.80
C LYS A 96 22.44 -43.19 -11.80
N GLU A 97 23.01 -42.94 -10.62
CA GLU A 97 24.25 -42.21 -10.33
C GLU A 97 24.34 -40.71 -10.63
N LEU A 98 24.57 -39.93 -9.56
CA LEU A 98 25.64 -38.93 -9.48
C LEU A 98 25.93 -38.57 -8.01
N ASN A 99 27.15 -38.89 -7.59
CA ASN A 99 27.77 -38.61 -6.28
C ASN A 99 28.22 -37.14 -6.20
N LEU A 100 27.99 -36.46 -5.06
CA LEU A 100 28.75 -35.27 -4.64
C LEU A 100 28.94 -35.23 -3.10
N PRO A 101 30.04 -34.63 -2.58
CA PRO A 101 30.61 -34.95 -1.26
C PRO A 101 30.13 -34.05 -0.11
N LYS A 102 30.23 -34.58 1.12
CA LYS A 102 29.90 -33.91 2.40
C LYS A 102 31.00 -32.94 2.83
N ILE A 103 30.63 -31.71 3.19
CA ILE A 103 31.48 -30.74 3.90
C ILE A 103 30.93 -30.60 5.33
N TYR A 104 31.79 -30.88 6.31
CA TYR A 104 31.55 -30.62 7.74
C TYR A 104 32.12 -29.24 8.09
N SER A 105 31.34 -28.42 8.81
CA SER A 105 31.87 -27.28 9.57
C SER A 105 31.23 -27.21 10.95
N HIS A 106 32.08 -27.32 11.97
CA HIS A 106 31.79 -27.21 13.39
C HIS A 106 31.30 -25.80 13.76
N ILE A 107 30.27 -25.71 14.61
CA ILE A 107 29.94 -24.48 15.35
C ILE A 107 29.88 -24.81 16.84
N SER A 108 30.73 -24.09 17.57
CA SER A 108 30.91 -24.13 19.02
C SER A 108 29.73 -23.46 19.74
N SER A 109 29.23 -24.13 20.78
CA SER A 109 28.20 -23.68 21.70
C SER A 109 28.72 -22.61 22.67
N SER A 110 27.94 -21.57 22.93
CA SER A 110 28.08 -20.74 24.13
C SER A 110 26.69 -20.46 24.71
N VAL A 111 26.54 -20.90 25.95
CA VAL A 111 25.33 -20.90 26.78
C VAL A 111 25.15 -19.51 27.40
N VAL A 112 23.95 -18.93 27.30
CA VAL A 112 23.53 -17.77 28.09
C VAL A 112 22.32 -18.16 28.94
N THR A 113 22.54 -18.12 30.25
CA THR A 113 21.60 -18.41 31.34
C THR A 113 20.48 -17.37 31.45
N LEU A 114 19.24 -17.86 31.55
CA LEU A 114 18.03 -17.10 31.87
C LEU A 114 18.01 -16.73 33.36
N ARG A 115 17.72 -15.47 33.70
CA ARG A 115 17.36 -15.00 35.05
C ARG A 115 15.89 -14.54 35.05
N GLU A 116 15.14 -14.97 36.05
CA GLU A 116 13.75 -14.61 36.33
C GLU A 116 13.61 -13.17 36.88
N PRO A 117 12.46 -12.48 36.67
CA PRO A 117 12.19 -11.21 37.31
C PRO A 117 11.34 -11.34 38.60
N VAL A 118 11.76 -10.56 39.60
CA VAL A 118 11.17 -10.39 40.93
C VAL A 118 9.97 -9.43 40.90
N LYS A 119 8.97 -9.70 41.74
CA LYS A 119 7.82 -8.81 42.05
C LYS A 119 8.23 -7.72 43.04
N GLU A 120 7.77 -6.48 42.84
CA GLU A 120 7.24 -5.65 43.92
C GLU A 120 6.42 -4.45 43.43
N SER A 121 5.49 -4.04 44.29
CA SER A 121 4.37 -3.13 44.10
C SER A 121 4.62 -1.73 44.68
N SER A 122 4.08 -0.67 44.08
CA SER A 122 3.13 0.27 44.71
C SER A 122 2.90 1.55 43.89
N SER A 123 1.68 2.07 44.08
CA SER A 123 0.93 3.15 43.45
C SER A 123 1.50 4.56 43.57
N ILE A 124 1.17 5.44 42.61
CA ILE A 124 0.57 6.78 42.81
C ILE A 124 -0.26 7.14 41.57
N MET A 125 -1.53 7.49 41.79
CA MET A 125 -2.49 8.04 40.83
C MET A 125 -2.12 9.46 40.44
N ALA A 126 -2.24 9.78 39.15
CA ALA A 126 -2.53 11.13 38.68
C ALA A 126 -3.34 11.04 37.38
N ASP A 127 -4.61 11.43 37.48
CA ASP A 127 -5.58 11.53 36.41
C ASP A 127 -5.14 12.52 35.32
N TYR A 128 -4.96 12.02 34.10
CA TYR A 128 -5.21 12.77 32.86
C TYR A 128 -5.69 11.79 31.79
N SER A 129 -7.01 11.61 31.75
CA SER A 129 -7.73 10.88 30.73
C SER A 129 -7.83 11.72 29.45
N HIS A 130 -7.10 11.33 28.40
CA HIS A 130 -7.48 11.62 27.03
C HIS A 130 -6.92 10.54 26.07
N SER A 131 -7.81 9.59 25.77
CA SER A 131 -8.00 8.88 24.51
C SER A 131 -6.83 8.83 23.51
N SER A 132 -6.15 7.68 23.46
CA SER A 132 -5.37 7.23 22.30
C SER A 132 -5.36 5.69 22.23
N ILE A 133 -6.48 5.10 21.82
CA ILE A 133 -6.60 3.65 21.55
C ILE A 133 -7.15 3.44 20.14
N LEU A 134 -6.50 4.01 19.12
CA LEU A 134 -6.88 3.77 17.72
C LEU A 134 -5.76 3.16 16.85
N THR A 135 -4.63 2.79 17.43
CA THR A 135 -3.51 2.17 16.68
C THR A 135 -3.20 0.74 17.09
N SER A 136 -3.99 0.12 17.97
CA SER A 136 -3.91 -1.31 18.24
C SER A 136 -5.09 -2.08 17.64
N ARG A 137 -5.27 -2.04 16.32
CA ARG A 137 -5.97 -3.14 15.60
C ARG A 137 -5.04 -4.35 15.53
N ARG A 138 -4.59 -4.83 16.70
CA ARG A 138 -3.93 -6.12 16.88
C ARG A 138 -4.96 -7.20 16.56
N ARG A 139 -4.53 -8.18 15.75
CA ARG A 139 -5.17 -9.48 15.52
C ARG A 139 -6.00 -9.93 16.72
N ARG A 140 -7.32 -9.93 16.60
CA ARG A 140 -8.20 -10.73 17.47
C ARG A 140 -8.48 -12.04 16.75
N THR A 141 -7.82 -13.10 17.20
CA THR A 141 -8.03 -14.49 16.78
C THR A 141 -9.42 -14.96 17.21
N SER A 142 -10.22 -15.47 16.27
CA SER A 142 -11.32 -16.47 16.41
C SER A 142 -12.35 -16.38 17.55
N PHE A 143 -12.30 -15.39 18.43
CA PHE A 143 -13.17 -15.27 19.62
C PHE A 143 -14.38 -14.34 19.42
N ASP A 144 -14.44 -13.59 18.31
CA ASP A 144 -15.45 -12.53 18.07
C ASP A 144 -16.50 -12.87 16.98
N ILE A 145 -16.59 -14.11 16.50
CA ILE A 145 -17.54 -14.49 15.43
C ILE A 145 -18.99 -14.14 15.81
N THR A 146 -19.37 -14.38 17.07
CA THR A 146 -20.71 -14.02 17.59
C THR A 146 -20.86 -12.53 17.90
N LEU A 147 -19.75 -11.82 18.15
CA LEU A 147 -19.79 -10.39 18.44
C LEU A 147 -20.11 -9.61 17.15
N PHE A 148 -19.47 -9.95 16.04
CA PHE A 148 -19.69 -9.31 14.75
C PHE A 148 -21.06 -9.63 14.12
N SER A 149 -21.76 -10.67 14.57
CA SER A 149 -23.12 -10.98 14.10
C SER A 149 -24.19 -10.08 14.73
N GLU A 150 -23.99 -9.57 15.96
CA GLU A 150 -25.01 -8.83 16.73
C GLU A 150 -24.66 -7.35 16.98
N VAL A 151 -23.38 -6.96 16.90
CA VAL A 151 -22.96 -5.58 17.19
C VAL A 151 -23.51 -4.57 16.18
N VAL A 152 -23.90 -3.38 16.64
CA VAL A 152 -24.33 -2.27 15.78
C VAL A 152 -23.14 -1.76 14.96
N TRP A 153 -23.37 -1.51 13.68
CA TRP A 153 -22.32 -1.09 12.74
C TRP A 153 -22.68 0.23 12.06
N THR A 154 -21.66 1.06 11.88
CA THR A 154 -21.69 2.34 11.18
C THR A 154 -20.89 2.24 9.88
N ILE A 155 -21.06 3.22 8.98
CA ILE A 155 -20.22 3.34 7.79
C ILE A 155 -19.30 4.53 7.99
N GLU A 156 -18.00 4.31 7.83
CA GLU A 156 -16.95 5.29 8.07
C GLU A 156 -16.06 5.43 6.82
N SER A 157 -15.20 6.45 6.81
CA SER A 157 -14.18 6.57 5.76
C SER A 157 -13.12 5.49 5.93
N ASN A 158 -12.68 4.91 4.82
CA ASN A 158 -11.66 3.87 4.84
C ASN A 158 -10.26 4.45 4.65
N ASP A 159 -9.45 4.45 5.71
CA ASP A 159 -8.06 4.95 5.67
C ASP A 159 -7.12 4.08 4.83
N GLN A 160 -7.49 2.82 4.56
CA GLN A 160 -6.72 1.92 3.69
C GLN A 160 -7.00 2.14 2.20
N SER A 161 -8.04 2.92 1.87
CA SER A 161 -8.43 3.19 0.50
C SER A 161 -7.43 4.12 -0.21
N ASN A 162 -7.43 4.08 -1.55
CA ASN A 162 -6.67 5.05 -2.33
C ASN A 162 -7.41 6.40 -2.31
N CYS A 163 -7.09 7.24 -1.33
CA CYS A 163 -7.67 8.57 -1.18
C CYS A 163 -7.46 9.47 -2.40
N GLY A 164 -6.33 9.33 -3.11
CA GLY A 164 -6.04 10.08 -4.33
C GLY A 164 -7.04 9.74 -5.45
N LEU A 165 -7.23 8.45 -5.71
CA LEU A 165 -8.22 7.94 -6.65
C LEU A 165 -9.65 8.38 -6.28
N GLY A 166 -10.04 8.20 -5.01
CA GLY A 166 -11.37 8.61 -4.54
C GLY A 166 -11.63 10.11 -4.71
N ASN A 167 -10.64 10.95 -4.42
CA ASN A 167 -10.74 12.39 -4.67
C ASN A 167 -10.84 12.72 -6.16
N ALA A 168 -10.06 12.05 -7.01
CA ALA A 168 -10.07 12.26 -8.45
C ALA A 168 -11.43 11.96 -9.09
N ILE A 169 -12.00 10.79 -8.79
CA ILE A 169 -13.32 10.38 -9.30
C ILE A 169 -14.41 11.34 -8.84
N ARG A 170 -14.41 11.71 -7.55
CA ARG A 170 -15.38 12.66 -7.02
C ARG A 170 -15.24 14.04 -7.67
N ALA A 171 -14.02 14.56 -7.79
CA ALA A 171 -13.76 15.85 -8.41
C ALA A 171 -14.20 15.87 -9.89
N ALA A 172 -13.91 14.81 -10.64
CA ALA A 172 -14.36 14.65 -12.02
C ALA A 172 -15.89 14.59 -12.12
N TYR A 173 -16.56 13.81 -11.26
CA TYR A 173 -18.01 13.74 -11.22
C TYR A 173 -18.67 15.09 -10.90
N GLU A 174 -18.10 15.86 -9.98
CA GLU A 174 -18.58 17.22 -9.65
C GLU A 174 -18.46 18.20 -10.82
N THR A 175 -17.62 17.94 -11.83
CA THR A 175 -17.58 18.76 -13.06
C THR A 175 -18.72 18.49 -14.03
N GLY A 176 -19.44 17.37 -13.88
CA GLY A 176 -20.47 16.93 -14.82
C GLY A 176 -19.94 16.18 -16.05
N ASN A 177 -18.62 16.02 -16.19
CA ASN A 177 -17.97 15.37 -17.34
C ASN A 177 -17.69 13.87 -17.13
N LEU A 178 -18.13 13.29 -16.02
CA LEU A 178 -17.99 11.87 -15.72
C LEU A 178 -19.36 11.22 -15.64
N GLU A 179 -19.49 10.00 -16.17
CA GLU A 179 -20.70 9.19 -16.07
C GLU A 179 -21.01 8.81 -14.61
N GLU A 180 -22.19 8.22 -14.39
CA GLU A 180 -22.52 7.61 -13.10
C GLU A 180 -21.47 6.53 -12.78
N TYR A 181 -20.78 6.68 -11.65
CA TYR A 181 -19.74 5.75 -11.24
C TYR A 181 -20.18 4.90 -10.04
N ILE A 182 -19.62 3.70 -9.97
CA ILE A 182 -19.77 2.77 -8.85
C ILE A 182 -18.39 2.24 -8.48
N PHE A 183 -18.03 2.31 -7.20
CA PHE A 183 -16.82 1.67 -6.68
C PHE A 183 -17.04 0.18 -6.44
N ILE A 184 -16.04 -0.64 -6.74
CA ILE A 184 -16.02 -2.08 -6.43
C ILE A 184 -14.74 -2.39 -5.66
N GLY A 185 -14.87 -3.04 -4.49
CA GLY A 185 -13.72 -3.34 -3.65
C GLY A 185 -14.08 -4.05 -2.35
N LEU A 186 -13.06 -4.31 -1.53
CA LEU A 186 -13.18 -4.90 -0.20
C LEU A 186 -13.50 -3.83 0.84
N LEU A 187 -14.11 -4.27 1.95
CA LEU A 187 -14.37 -3.41 3.11
C LEU A 187 -13.11 -3.18 3.96
N GLY A 188 -12.07 -4.02 3.86
CA GLY A 188 -10.86 -3.87 4.69
C GLY A 188 -11.07 -4.28 6.16
N ILE A 189 -12.11 -5.07 6.43
CA ILE A 189 -12.37 -5.73 7.70
C ILE A 189 -12.49 -7.24 7.48
N PRO A 190 -12.26 -8.07 8.50
CA PRO A 190 -12.58 -9.49 8.45
C PRO A 190 -14.07 -9.71 8.15
N THR A 191 -14.39 -10.54 7.17
CA THR A 191 -15.76 -10.79 6.71
C THR A 191 -16.23 -12.23 6.90
N ASP A 192 -15.37 -13.17 7.27
CA ASP A 192 -15.78 -14.57 7.51
C ASP A 192 -16.71 -14.69 8.72
N SER A 193 -16.58 -13.76 9.66
CA SER A 193 -17.45 -13.68 10.84
C SER A 193 -18.86 -13.14 10.56
N LEU A 194 -19.11 -12.59 9.36
CA LEU A 194 -20.41 -12.01 9.01
C LEU A 194 -21.36 -13.08 8.45
N SER A 195 -22.58 -13.13 8.96
CA SER A 195 -23.63 -14.00 8.43
C SER A 195 -24.02 -13.60 7.00
N VAL A 196 -24.58 -14.54 6.23
CA VAL A 196 -25.02 -14.30 4.84
C VAL A 196 -26.05 -13.17 4.77
N VAL A 197 -27.02 -13.16 5.70
CA VAL A 197 -28.03 -12.10 5.81
C VAL A 197 -27.38 -10.74 6.03
N ARG A 198 -26.40 -10.68 6.92
CA ARG A 198 -25.71 -9.43 7.24
C ARG A 198 -24.84 -8.94 6.08
N LYS A 199 -24.17 -9.84 5.36
CA LYS A 199 -23.43 -9.50 4.12
C LYS A 199 -24.37 -8.88 3.08
N TYR A 200 -25.57 -9.44 2.91
CA TYR A 200 -26.59 -8.90 2.02
C TYR A 200 -27.08 -7.51 2.47
N GLU A 201 -27.38 -7.31 3.74
CA GLU A 201 -27.78 -6.00 4.29
C GLU A 201 -26.69 -4.93 4.07
N ILE A 202 -25.43 -5.30 4.31
CA ILE A 202 -24.28 -4.41 4.08
C ILE A 202 -24.18 -4.05 2.60
N GLU A 203 -24.24 -5.04 1.70
CA GLU A 203 -24.21 -4.82 0.25
C GLU A 203 -25.32 -3.86 -0.19
N GLN A 204 -26.56 -4.08 0.22
CA GLN A 204 -27.69 -3.20 -0.12
C GLN A 204 -27.48 -1.76 0.38
N LYS A 205 -26.95 -1.58 1.60
CA LYS A 205 -26.69 -0.24 2.15
C LYS A 205 -25.58 0.48 1.40
N PHE A 206 -24.51 -0.22 1.03
CA PHE A 206 -23.39 0.34 0.25
C PHE A 206 -23.82 0.72 -1.17
N VAL A 207 -24.60 -0.13 -1.83
CA VAL A 207 -25.11 0.14 -3.19
C VAL A 207 -26.04 1.35 -3.18
N LYS A 208 -27.00 1.38 -2.24
CA LYS A 208 -28.02 2.43 -2.18
C LYS A 208 -27.46 3.80 -1.78
N ASN A 209 -26.55 3.83 -0.80
CA ASN A 209 -26.17 5.09 -0.14
C ASN A 209 -24.74 5.55 -0.45
N TYR A 210 -23.84 4.67 -0.91
CA TYR A 210 -22.41 4.96 -1.03
C TYR A 210 -21.83 4.70 -2.43
N ARG A 211 -22.68 4.42 -3.44
CA ARG A 211 -22.26 4.08 -4.82
C ARG A 211 -21.13 3.06 -4.84
N SER A 212 -21.25 2.04 -4.00
CA SER A 212 -20.19 1.07 -3.75
C SER A 212 -20.75 -0.34 -3.72
N ILE A 213 -20.04 -1.29 -4.31
CA ILE A 213 -20.36 -2.72 -4.28
C ILE A 213 -19.24 -3.42 -3.51
N PRO A 214 -19.51 -3.90 -2.28
CA PRO A 214 -18.53 -4.66 -1.53
C PRO A 214 -18.34 -6.05 -2.15
N ILE A 215 -17.09 -6.50 -2.18
CA ILE A 215 -16.74 -7.89 -2.44
C ILE A 215 -16.39 -8.53 -1.09
N PHE A 216 -16.97 -9.70 -0.84
CA PHE A 216 -16.66 -10.53 0.31
C PHE A 216 -15.75 -11.66 -0.13
N VAL A 217 -14.57 -11.74 0.46
CA VAL A 217 -13.58 -12.81 0.25
C VAL A 217 -13.22 -13.43 1.59
N SER A 218 -12.68 -14.65 1.57
CA SER A 218 -12.24 -15.26 2.82
C SER A 218 -11.12 -14.45 3.47
N ASP A 219 -11.10 -14.38 4.79
CA ASP A 219 -10.10 -13.62 5.54
C ASP A 219 -8.70 -14.22 5.31
N LYS A 220 -8.66 -15.54 5.08
CA LYS A 220 -7.47 -16.28 4.67
C LYS A 220 -6.96 -15.86 3.29
N ASP A 221 -7.85 -15.77 2.28
CA ASP A 221 -7.46 -15.33 0.93
C ASP A 221 -6.95 -13.90 0.96
N PHE A 222 -7.62 -13.02 1.71
CA PHE A 222 -7.21 -11.63 1.87
C PHE A 222 -5.83 -11.51 2.53
N ASP A 223 -5.59 -12.18 3.65
CA ASP A 223 -4.31 -12.08 4.37
C ASP A 223 -3.14 -12.57 3.50
N ASN A 224 -3.30 -13.72 2.83
CA ASN A 224 -2.29 -14.31 1.95
C ASN A 224 -2.09 -13.51 0.64
N HIS A 225 -3.16 -12.95 0.06
CA HIS A 225 -3.05 -12.05 -1.10
C HIS A 225 -2.36 -10.73 -0.72
N TYR A 226 -2.88 -10.03 0.30
CA TYR A 226 -2.50 -8.65 0.57
C TYR A 226 -1.20 -8.56 1.37
N ASN A 227 -1.10 -9.24 2.51
CA ASN A 227 0.06 -9.11 3.38
C ASN A 227 1.27 -9.88 2.87
N TYR A 228 1.07 -11.02 2.21
CA TYR A 228 2.18 -11.83 1.68
C TYR A 228 2.48 -11.52 0.22
N CYS A 229 1.58 -11.83 -0.72
CA CYS A 229 1.86 -11.61 -2.15
C CYS A 229 2.07 -10.12 -2.48
N CYS A 230 1.16 -9.25 -2.06
CA CYS A 230 1.23 -7.84 -2.41
C CYS A 230 2.32 -7.11 -1.64
N LYS A 231 2.34 -7.20 -0.30
CA LYS A 231 3.26 -6.40 0.53
C LYS A 231 4.67 -6.96 0.68
N GLN A 232 4.86 -8.28 0.69
CA GLN A 232 6.20 -8.86 0.83
C GLN A 232 6.88 -9.20 -0.50
N VAL A 233 6.12 -9.38 -1.60
CA VAL A 233 6.70 -9.76 -2.90
C VAL A 233 6.56 -8.66 -3.95
N LEU A 234 5.33 -8.28 -4.32
CA LEU A 234 5.11 -7.33 -5.41
C LEU A 234 5.57 -5.91 -5.04
N TRP A 235 5.22 -5.43 -3.86
CA TRP A 235 5.54 -4.07 -3.43
C TRP A 235 7.06 -3.81 -3.37
N PRO A 236 7.89 -4.63 -2.71
CA PRO A 236 9.34 -4.42 -2.69
C PRO A 236 9.93 -4.50 -4.11
N LEU A 237 9.52 -5.50 -4.89
CA LEU A 237 10.08 -5.73 -6.22
C LEU A 237 9.75 -4.58 -7.20
N PHE A 238 8.51 -4.09 -7.22
CA PHE A 238 8.12 -2.95 -8.05
C PHE A 238 8.86 -1.65 -7.64
N HIS A 239 9.41 -1.61 -6.42
CA HIS A 239 10.24 -0.52 -5.91
C HIS A 239 11.73 -0.87 -5.83
N TYR A 240 12.19 -1.84 -6.63
CA TYR A 240 13.61 -2.21 -6.79
C TYR A 240 14.26 -2.81 -5.54
N GLN A 241 13.46 -3.29 -4.59
CA GLN A 241 13.92 -4.10 -3.48
C GLN A 241 13.68 -5.56 -3.84
N VAL A 242 14.72 -6.24 -4.33
CA VAL A 242 14.63 -7.66 -4.64
C VAL A 242 14.62 -8.45 -3.32
N PRO A 243 13.51 -9.14 -2.97
CA PRO A 243 13.44 -9.88 -1.72
C PRO A 243 14.45 -11.03 -1.70
N ASP A 244 14.98 -11.37 -0.52
CA ASP A 244 15.85 -12.53 -0.36
C ASP A 244 15.07 -13.83 -0.67
N ILE A 245 15.32 -14.37 -1.88
CA ILE A 245 14.61 -15.47 -2.53
C ILE A 245 14.54 -16.74 -1.64
N SER A 246 15.47 -16.89 -0.69
CA SER A 246 15.57 -18.06 0.18
C SER A 246 14.32 -18.28 1.07
N LYS A 247 13.69 -17.21 1.57
CA LYS A 247 12.48 -17.29 2.41
C LYS A 247 11.20 -17.50 1.60
N PHE A 248 11.21 -17.12 0.33
CA PHE A 248 10.00 -17.06 -0.51
C PHE A 248 9.73 -18.36 -1.29
N LYS A 249 10.78 -19.10 -1.71
CA LYS A 249 10.62 -20.30 -2.54
C LYS A 249 9.76 -21.40 -1.90
N VAL A 250 9.76 -21.53 -0.58
CA VAL A 250 9.08 -22.64 0.13
C VAL A 250 7.54 -22.53 0.10
N HIS A 251 7.00 -21.32 -0.07
CA HIS A 251 5.54 -21.06 0.01
C HIS A 251 4.99 -20.25 -1.17
N GLN A 252 5.78 -20.03 -2.21
CA GLN A 252 5.40 -19.16 -3.34
C GLN A 252 4.11 -19.61 -4.03
N ASN A 253 3.99 -20.91 -4.33
CA ASN A 253 2.80 -21.46 -5.01
C ASN A 253 1.55 -21.34 -4.13
N TYR A 254 1.70 -21.50 -2.81
CA TYR A 254 0.59 -21.40 -1.87
C TYR A 254 0.00 -19.98 -1.84
N PHE A 255 0.85 -18.95 -1.66
CA PHE A 255 0.38 -17.56 -1.62
C PHE A 255 -0.14 -17.08 -2.99
N TRP A 256 0.47 -17.56 -4.08
CA TRP A 256 0.03 -17.24 -5.44
C TRP A 256 -1.40 -17.70 -5.72
N ASN A 257 -1.79 -18.89 -5.26
CA ASN A 257 -3.17 -19.38 -5.40
C ASN A 257 -4.19 -18.46 -4.72
N HIS A 258 -3.85 -17.90 -3.54
CA HIS A 258 -4.67 -16.90 -2.88
C HIS A 258 -4.72 -15.58 -3.66
N TYR A 259 -3.61 -15.20 -4.33
CA TYR A 259 -3.60 -14.04 -5.20
C TYR A 259 -4.58 -14.19 -6.38
N ILE A 260 -4.56 -15.37 -7.03
CA ILE A 260 -5.49 -15.73 -8.10
C ILE A 260 -6.93 -15.73 -7.58
N ALA A 261 -7.21 -16.41 -6.45
CA ALA A 261 -8.55 -16.55 -5.90
C ALA A 261 -9.21 -15.20 -5.63
N LEU A 262 -8.47 -14.25 -5.04
CA LEU A 262 -8.97 -12.90 -4.79
C LEU A 262 -9.23 -12.14 -6.10
N ASN A 263 -8.31 -12.19 -7.06
CA ASN A 263 -8.51 -11.57 -8.39
C ASN A 263 -9.73 -12.17 -9.11
N GLN A 264 -9.94 -13.49 -8.99
CA GLN A 264 -11.09 -14.18 -9.57
C GLN A 264 -12.40 -13.74 -8.91
N ALA A 265 -12.43 -13.52 -7.60
CA ALA A 265 -13.61 -12.99 -6.91
C ALA A 265 -14.00 -11.61 -7.43
N PHE A 266 -13.01 -10.74 -7.68
CA PHE A 266 -13.22 -9.45 -8.32
C PHE A 266 -13.76 -9.59 -9.75
N ALA A 267 -13.12 -10.43 -10.58
CA ALA A 267 -13.56 -10.66 -11.95
C ALA A 267 -15.00 -11.19 -12.00
N ASN A 268 -15.34 -12.19 -11.17
CA ASN A 268 -16.68 -12.76 -11.09
C ASN A 268 -17.74 -11.70 -10.75
N LYS A 269 -17.47 -10.84 -9.75
CA LYS A 269 -18.43 -9.80 -9.37
C LYS A 269 -18.60 -8.76 -10.47
N ILE A 270 -17.53 -8.39 -11.17
CA ILE A 270 -17.60 -7.48 -12.33
C ILE A 270 -18.45 -8.09 -13.45
N ILE A 271 -18.24 -9.37 -13.78
CA ILE A 271 -18.98 -10.08 -14.82
C ILE A 271 -20.47 -10.19 -14.48
N GLU A 272 -20.81 -10.46 -13.22
CA GLU A 272 -22.19 -10.56 -12.73
C GLU A 272 -22.98 -9.27 -12.95
N ILE A 273 -22.37 -8.10 -12.72
CA ILE A 273 -23.06 -6.81 -12.73
C ILE A 273 -22.95 -6.06 -14.06
N TYR A 274 -22.02 -6.46 -14.93
CA TYR A 274 -21.69 -5.75 -16.15
C TYR A 274 -22.88 -5.68 -17.12
N LYS A 275 -23.10 -4.52 -17.73
CA LYS A 275 -24.00 -4.35 -18.86
C LYS A 275 -23.24 -3.86 -20.07
N LYS A 276 -23.70 -4.26 -21.26
CA LYS A 276 -23.08 -3.86 -22.53
C LYS A 276 -23.00 -2.33 -22.61
N GLY A 277 -21.79 -1.83 -22.83
CA GLY A 277 -21.51 -0.39 -22.90
C GLY A 277 -20.95 0.22 -21.61
N ASP A 278 -20.94 -0.51 -20.50
CA ASP A 278 -20.29 -0.04 -19.27
C ASP A 278 -18.76 -0.04 -19.40
N ILE A 279 -18.11 0.82 -18.60
CA ILE A 279 -16.65 0.99 -18.54
C ILE A 279 -16.13 0.38 -17.25
N ILE A 280 -15.11 -0.46 -17.34
CA ILE A 280 -14.46 -1.11 -16.22
C ILE A 280 -13.08 -0.49 -16.06
N TRP A 281 -12.82 0.16 -14.93
CA TRP A 281 -11.54 0.79 -14.62
C TRP A 281 -10.89 0.13 -13.40
N ILE A 282 -9.89 -0.69 -13.65
CA ILE A 282 -9.14 -1.46 -12.65
C ILE A 282 -7.89 -0.68 -12.20
N ASN A 283 -7.64 -0.66 -10.90
CA ASN A 283 -6.57 0.13 -10.30
C ASN A 283 -5.60 -0.72 -9.47
N ASP A 284 -4.32 -0.50 -9.76
CA ASP A 284 -3.16 -0.87 -8.95
C ASP A 284 -2.76 -2.35 -8.94
N TYR A 285 -1.56 -2.62 -8.41
CA TYR A 285 -0.86 -3.92 -8.47
C TYR A 285 -1.53 -5.08 -7.73
N HIS A 286 -2.57 -4.81 -6.95
CA HIS A 286 -3.36 -5.82 -6.25
C HIS A 286 -4.22 -6.65 -7.21
N LEU A 287 -4.59 -6.07 -8.35
CA LEU A 287 -5.62 -6.57 -9.26
C LEU A 287 -5.06 -6.80 -10.68
N LEU A 288 -3.79 -7.20 -10.79
CA LEU A 288 -3.10 -7.33 -12.09
C LEU A 288 -3.71 -8.39 -13.01
N LEU A 289 -4.40 -9.40 -12.46
CA LEU A 289 -4.99 -10.49 -13.25
C LEU A 289 -6.42 -10.20 -13.70
N VAL A 290 -7.10 -9.27 -13.04
CA VAL A 290 -8.52 -8.96 -13.28
C VAL A 290 -8.80 -8.57 -14.74
N PRO A 291 -7.99 -7.73 -15.44
CA PRO A 291 -8.33 -7.32 -16.80
C PRO A 291 -8.48 -8.52 -17.75
N GLN A 292 -7.54 -9.46 -17.73
CA GLN A 292 -7.61 -10.66 -18.56
C GLN A 292 -8.73 -11.61 -18.13
N MET A 293 -8.93 -11.83 -16.83
CA MET A 293 -10.03 -12.67 -16.32
C MET A 293 -11.41 -12.17 -16.77
N VAL A 294 -11.59 -10.84 -16.79
CA VAL A 294 -12.82 -10.21 -17.28
C VAL A 294 -12.93 -10.34 -18.80
N ARG A 295 -11.85 -10.05 -19.55
CA ARG A 295 -11.82 -10.14 -21.03
C ARG A 295 -12.21 -11.51 -21.56
N GLN A 296 -11.83 -12.58 -20.86
CA GLN A 296 -12.16 -13.95 -21.25
C GLN A 296 -13.67 -14.22 -21.30
N LYS A 297 -14.44 -13.61 -20.40
CA LYS A 297 -15.91 -13.75 -20.37
C LYS A 297 -16.61 -12.62 -21.11
N LEU A 298 -15.99 -11.43 -21.15
CA LEU A 298 -16.54 -10.22 -21.76
C LEU A 298 -15.58 -9.70 -22.85
N GLN A 299 -15.60 -10.33 -24.02
CA GLN A 299 -14.65 -10.06 -25.11
C GLN A 299 -14.66 -8.60 -25.59
N HIS A 300 -15.83 -7.94 -25.59
CA HIS A 300 -16.02 -6.57 -26.07
C HIS A 300 -16.16 -5.52 -24.94
N ALA A 301 -15.79 -5.85 -23.70
CA ALA A 301 -15.87 -4.88 -22.60
C ALA A 301 -14.83 -3.77 -22.75
N MET A 302 -15.19 -2.55 -22.34
CA MET A 302 -14.23 -1.44 -22.19
C MET A 302 -13.49 -1.60 -20.88
N ILE A 303 -12.21 -1.97 -20.94
CA ILE A 303 -11.38 -2.24 -19.77
C ILE A 303 -10.18 -1.28 -19.77
N GLY A 304 -10.08 -0.45 -18.75
CA GLY A 304 -8.89 0.35 -18.44
C GLY A 304 -8.17 -0.21 -17.22
N PHE A 305 -6.84 -0.23 -17.24
CA PHE A 305 -6.01 -0.56 -16.10
C PHE A 305 -5.08 0.61 -15.79
N PHE A 306 -4.99 1.07 -14.54
CA PHE A 306 -4.05 2.13 -14.15
C PHE A 306 -3.14 1.66 -13.00
N LEU A 307 -1.83 1.75 -13.19
CA LEU A 307 -0.83 1.41 -12.17
C LEU A 307 -0.39 2.67 -11.40
N HIS A 308 -0.67 2.71 -10.10
CA HIS A 308 -0.38 3.87 -9.27
C HIS A 308 1.05 3.91 -8.75
N ILE A 309 1.66 2.73 -8.57
CA ILE A 309 3.05 2.56 -8.13
C ILE A 309 4.04 2.62 -9.30
N SER A 310 5.35 2.52 -9.03
CA SER A 310 6.37 2.41 -10.08
C SER A 310 6.31 1.07 -10.80
N PHE A 311 6.64 1.04 -12.09
CA PHE A 311 6.90 -0.21 -12.81
C PHE A 311 8.42 -0.46 -12.89
N PRO A 312 8.91 -1.66 -12.55
CA PRO A 312 10.34 -1.97 -12.55
C PRO A 312 10.86 -2.28 -13.96
N SER A 313 12.17 -2.15 -14.16
CA SER A 313 12.82 -2.56 -15.41
C SER A 313 12.73 -4.06 -15.61
N TYR A 314 12.92 -4.50 -16.85
CA TYR A 314 12.92 -5.93 -17.21
C TYR A 314 13.82 -6.78 -16.30
N GLU A 315 15.03 -6.29 -15.97
CA GLU A 315 16.00 -7.04 -15.17
C GLU A 315 15.54 -7.29 -13.73
N VAL A 316 14.74 -6.39 -13.17
CA VAL A 316 14.14 -6.58 -11.85
C VAL A 316 12.85 -7.40 -11.96
N PHE A 317 12.02 -7.12 -12.98
CA PHE A 317 10.75 -7.81 -13.17
C PHE A 317 10.91 -9.31 -13.43
N ARG A 318 11.96 -9.72 -14.16
CA ARG A 318 12.28 -11.13 -14.44
C ARG A 318 12.58 -11.95 -13.17
N CYS A 319 12.85 -11.32 -12.03
CA CYS A 319 13.04 -12.05 -10.77
C CYS A 319 11.74 -12.69 -10.26
N LEU A 320 10.57 -12.23 -10.71
CA LEU A 320 9.29 -12.87 -10.42
C LEU A 320 9.16 -14.20 -11.18
N SER A 321 8.78 -15.27 -10.50
CA SER A 321 8.46 -16.55 -11.17
C SER A 321 7.17 -16.43 -11.97
N VAL A 322 6.15 -15.76 -11.43
CA VAL A 322 4.81 -15.57 -12.01
C VAL A 322 4.73 -14.39 -13.00
N ARG A 323 5.89 -13.98 -13.54
CA ARG A 323 6.05 -12.77 -14.38
C ARG A 323 5.17 -12.78 -15.63
N LYS A 324 5.05 -13.92 -16.31
CA LYS A 324 4.26 -14.03 -17.55
C LYS A 324 2.77 -13.82 -17.26
N GLN A 325 2.24 -14.54 -16.26
CA GLN A 325 0.83 -14.47 -15.88
C GLN A 325 0.42 -13.06 -15.46
N LEU A 326 1.29 -12.33 -14.76
CA LEU A 326 1.02 -10.94 -14.38
C LEU A 326 0.93 -10.01 -15.59
N LEU A 327 1.85 -10.15 -16.56
CA LEU A 327 1.83 -9.32 -17.78
C LEU A 327 0.62 -9.62 -18.65
N GLU A 328 0.34 -10.91 -18.88
CA GLU A 328 -0.86 -11.36 -19.61
C GLU A 328 -2.15 -10.88 -18.92
N GLY A 329 -2.16 -10.88 -17.58
CA GLY A 329 -3.23 -10.30 -16.77
C GLY A 329 -3.54 -8.85 -17.12
N ILE A 330 -2.49 -8.02 -17.19
CA ILE A 330 -2.59 -6.58 -17.49
C ILE A 330 -3.01 -6.36 -18.96
N LEU A 331 -2.48 -7.17 -19.88
CA LEU A 331 -2.73 -7.06 -21.33
C LEU A 331 -4.18 -7.40 -21.74
N GLY A 332 -5.03 -7.85 -20.81
CA GLY A 332 -6.48 -7.96 -21.05
C GLY A 332 -7.22 -6.62 -21.14
N ALA A 333 -6.59 -5.53 -20.71
CA ALA A 333 -7.13 -4.18 -20.81
C ALA A 333 -7.05 -3.61 -22.25
N ASN A 334 -7.96 -2.70 -22.60
CA ASN A 334 -7.85 -1.89 -23.82
C ASN A 334 -6.86 -0.74 -23.65
N VAL A 335 -6.79 -0.17 -22.44
CA VAL A 335 -5.92 0.95 -22.11
C VAL A 335 -5.18 0.70 -20.81
N ILE A 336 -3.86 0.90 -20.82
CA ILE A 336 -2.98 0.79 -19.66
C ILE A 336 -2.41 2.17 -19.34
N GLY A 337 -2.59 2.61 -18.11
CA GLY A 337 -2.14 3.90 -17.60
C GLY A 337 -0.95 3.78 -16.63
N PHE A 338 0.04 4.66 -16.81
CA PHE A 338 1.18 4.81 -15.91
C PHE A 338 1.33 6.26 -15.42
N GLN A 339 2.07 6.43 -14.32
CA GLN A 339 2.37 7.74 -13.74
C GLN A 339 3.44 8.53 -14.50
N THR A 340 4.36 7.84 -15.19
CA THR A 340 5.47 8.44 -15.92
C THR A 340 5.77 7.66 -17.20
N ASP A 341 6.42 8.33 -18.16
CA ASP A 341 6.88 7.69 -19.41
C ASP A 341 7.93 6.59 -19.14
N GLU A 342 8.74 6.75 -18.09
CA GLU A 342 9.73 5.76 -17.68
C GLU A 342 9.06 4.40 -17.35
N TYR A 343 7.95 4.43 -16.60
CA TYR A 343 7.26 3.21 -16.21
C TYR A 343 6.56 2.56 -17.41
N ALA A 344 6.00 3.36 -18.32
CA ALA A 344 5.47 2.85 -19.58
C ALA A 344 6.57 2.20 -20.42
N TYR A 345 7.73 2.84 -20.56
CA TYR A 345 8.87 2.28 -21.27
C TYR A 345 9.31 0.93 -20.70
N HIS A 346 9.50 0.84 -19.38
CA HIS A 346 9.88 -0.42 -18.72
C HIS A 346 8.85 -1.53 -18.94
N PHE A 347 7.55 -1.18 -18.95
CA PHE A 347 6.48 -2.13 -19.25
C PHE A 347 6.55 -2.65 -20.68
N HIS A 348 6.70 -1.76 -21.68
CA HIS A 348 6.87 -2.14 -23.07
C HIS A 348 8.06 -3.09 -23.25
N GLU A 349 9.23 -2.71 -22.73
CA GLU A 349 10.45 -3.53 -22.81
C GLU A 349 10.23 -4.92 -22.19
N THR A 350 9.54 -4.98 -21.04
CA THR A 350 9.26 -6.21 -20.33
C THR A 350 8.29 -7.11 -21.11
N CYS A 351 7.24 -6.54 -21.73
CA CYS A 351 6.32 -7.27 -22.60
C CYS A 351 7.03 -7.83 -23.85
N THR A 352 7.90 -7.05 -24.50
CA THR A 352 8.67 -7.53 -25.65
C THR A 352 9.58 -8.69 -25.26
N LYS A 353 10.36 -8.55 -24.18
CA LYS A 353 11.36 -9.55 -23.80
C LYS A 353 10.78 -10.83 -23.19
N LEU A 354 9.64 -10.76 -22.50
CA LEU A 354 9.06 -11.93 -21.82
C LEU A 354 7.93 -12.61 -22.59
N LEU A 355 7.15 -11.85 -23.36
CA LEU A 355 5.98 -12.35 -24.08
C LEU A 355 6.13 -12.29 -25.60
N ASN A 356 7.26 -11.79 -26.12
CA ASN A 356 7.47 -11.53 -27.55
C ASN A 356 6.36 -10.64 -28.15
N ALA A 357 5.80 -9.73 -27.35
CA ALA A 357 4.77 -8.80 -27.80
C ALA A 357 5.36 -7.72 -28.71
N GLU A 358 4.62 -7.35 -29.76
CA GLU A 358 5.02 -6.29 -30.69
C GLU A 358 4.65 -4.93 -30.08
N THR A 359 5.64 -4.12 -29.76
CA THR A 359 5.44 -2.79 -29.15
C THR A 359 5.50 -1.70 -30.20
N LEU A 360 4.47 -0.86 -30.25
CA LEU A 360 4.39 0.34 -31.07
C LEU A 360 4.47 1.58 -30.15
N LEU A 361 4.66 2.76 -30.74
CA LEU A 361 4.73 4.02 -29.96
C LEU A 361 3.46 4.29 -29.14
N GLN A 362 2.30 3.87 -29.64
CA GLN A 362 0.99 4.14 -29.03
C GLN A 362 0.52 3.03 -28.08
N GLY A 363 1.18 1.87 -28.08
CA GLY A 363 0.66 0.70 -27.38
C GLY A 363 1.38 -0.60 -27.69
N ILE A 364 0.77 -1.70 -27.29
CA ILE A 364 1.31 -3.06 -27.41
C ILE A 364 0.31 -3.91 -28.17
N LYS A 365 0.77 -4.62 -29.19
CA LYS A 365 -0.01 -5.64 -29.89
C LYS A 365 0.32 -7.01 -29.31
N PHE A 366 -0.70 -7.67 -28.79
CA PHE A 366 -0.59 -8.99 -28.18
C PHE A 366 -1.71 -9.90 -28.70
N GLY A 367 -1.33 -10.91 -29.49
CA GLY A 367 -2.29 -11.70 -30.25
C GLY A 367 -3.10 -10.84 -31.22
N SER A 368 -4.43 -10.88 -31.10
CA SER A 368 -5.35 -10.05 -31.89
C SER A 368 -5.68 -8.70 -31.26
N LEU A 369 -5.21 -8.44 -30.03
CA LEU A 369 -5.54 -7.23 -29.28
C LEU A 369 -4.47 -6.15 -29.50
N PHE A 370 -4.92 -4.91 -29.66
CA PHE A 370 -4.08 -3.73 -29.55
C PHE A 370 -4.41 -2.99 -28.26
N ILE A 371 -3.40 -2.83 -27.40
CA ILE A 371 -3.55 -2.25 -26.07
C ILE A 371 -2.86 -0.90 -26.05
N ASN A 372 -3.64 0.18 -25.88
CA ASN A 372 -3.09 1.53 -25.83
C ASN A 372 -2.38 1.76 -24.50
N THR A 373 -1.20 2.37 -24.53
CA THR A 373 -0.50 2.77 -23.30
C THR A 373 -0.49 4.28 -23.18
N ILE A 374 -0.89 4.78 -22.02
CA ILE A 374 -0.98 6.22 -21.74
C ILE A 374 -0.22 6.58 -20.46
N ASN A 375 0.52 7.68 -20.53
CA ASN A 375 1.12 8.30 -19.35
C ASN A 375 0.22 9.46 -18.89
N LEU A 376 -0.40 9.29 -17.72
CA LEU A 376 -1.25 10.30 -17.10
C LEU A 376 -0.95 10.36 -15.60
N PRO A 377 -0.08 11.27 -15.14
CA PRO A 377 0.24 11.39 -13.73
C PRO A 377 -0.98 11.90 -12.95
N ILE A 378 -1.28 11.23 -11.83
CA ILE A 378 -2.38 11.62 -10.96
C ILE A 378 -2.09 12.95 -10.25
N GLY A 379 -3.09 13.83 -10.23
CA GLY A 379 -3.05 15.14 -9.55
C GLY A 379 -3.77 15.16 -8.21
N ILE A 380 -3.80 16.33 -7.58
CA ILE A 380 -4.62 16.61 -6.38
C ILE A 380 -5.94 17.27 -6.76
N ASP A 381 -6.89 17.36 -5.82
CA ASP A 381 -8.13 18.13 -5.97
C ASP A 381 -7.99 19.50 -5.26
N PRO A 382 -7.64 20.58 -5.98
CA PRO A 382 -7.37 21.88 -5.37
C PRO A 382 -8.62 22.50 -4.76
N LYS A 383 -9.81 22.25 -5.35
CA LYS A 383 -11.08 22.85 -4.89
C LYS A 383 -11.45 22.31 -3.51
N ASN A 384 -11.43 21.00 -3.33
CA ASN A 384 -11.71 20.38 -2.04
C ASN A 384 -10.59 20.68 -1.01
N LEU A 385 -9.33 20.70 -1.45
CA LEU A 385 -8.21 21.06 -0.58
C LEU A 385 -8.33 22.50 -0.05
N GLN A 386 -8.76 23.45 -0.89
CA GLN A 386 -9.03 24.82 -0.46
C GLN A 386 -10.16 24.90 0.56
N LYS A 387 -11.26 24.17 0.34
CA LYS A 387 -12.40 24.11 1.28
C LYS A 387 -11.93 23.62 2.65
N LYS A 388 -11.17 22.52 2.68
CA LYS A 388 -10.63 21.94 3.93
C LYS A 388 -9.59 22.85 4.59
N ARG A 389 -8.72 23.50 3.81
CA ARG A 389 -7.73 24.45 4.33
C ARG A 389 -8.36 25.68 4.98
N SER A 390 -9.53 26.09 4.51
CA SER A 390 -10.25 27.27 5.03
C SER A 390 -10.97 27.01 6.35
N LEU A 391 -10.97 25.76 6.86
CA LEU A 391 -11.63 25.40 8.11
C LEU A 391 -11.00 26.13 9.32
N PRO A 392 -11.81 26.60 10.29
CA PRO A 392 -11.31 27.28 11.48
C PRO A 392 -10.31 26.44 12.29
N SER A 393 -10.49 25.12 12.35
CA SER A 393 -9.59 24.20 13.03
C SER A 393 -8.18 24.23 12.44
N VAL A 394 -8.04 24.35 11.11
CA VAL A 394 -6.74 24.48 10.43
C VAL A 394 -6.07 25.80 10.79
N ASN A 395 -6.81 26.91 10.79
CA ASN A 395 -6.28 28.23 11.15
C ASN A 395 -5.81 28.30 12.62
N ALA A 396 -6.50 27.61 13.53
CA ALA A 396 -6.08 27.48 14.92
C ALA A 396 -4.73 26.75 15.02
N TRP A 397 -4.58 25.62 14.32
CA TRP A 397 -3.31 24.88 14.26
C TRP A 397 -2.18 25.68 13.60
N ILE A 398 -2.45 26.44 12.54
CA ILE A 398 -1.48 27.33 11.90
C ILE A 398 -0.95 28.35 12.91
N SER A 399 -1.85 29.00 13.66
CA SER A 399 -1.49 30.00 14.66
C SER A 399 -0.65 29.39 15.79
N LEU A 400 -1.03 28.20 16.25
CA LEU A 400 -0.30 27.47 17.29
C LEU A 400 1.12 27.10 16.83
N LEU A 401 1.27 26.55 15.63
CA LEU A 401 2.56 26.14 15.08
C LEU A 401 3.47 27.35 14.84
N LYS A 402 2.93 28.44 14.30
CA LYS A 402 3.69 29.69 14.12
C LYS A 402 4.19 30.28 15.45
N LYS A 403 3.36 30.23 16.49
CA LYS A 403 3.75 30.68 17.83
C LYS A 403 4.83 29.77 18.44
N ARG A 404 4.67 28.45 18.31
CA ARG A 404 5.60 27.45 18.86
C ARG A 404 6.99 27.53 18.23
N TYR A 405 7.07 27.74 16.92
CA TYR A 405 8.32 27.74 16.16
C TYR A 405 8.72 29.12 15.66
N ALA A 406 8.31 30.18 16.37
CA ALA A 406 8.67 31.55 16.02
C ALA A 406 10.19 31.72 15.94
N GLY A 407 10.67 32.34 14.85
CA GLY A 407 12.10 32.56 14.61
C GLY A 407 12.88 31.32 14.15
N LYS A 408 12.22 30.18 13.92
CA LYS A 408 12.84 28.96 13.40
C LYS A 408 12.32 28.63 12.01
N SER A 409 13.18 28.05 11.17
CA SER A 409 12.83 27.49 9.87
C SER A 409 12.37 26.05 9.99
N LEU A 410 11.21 25.75 9.41
CA LEU A 410 10.57 24.44 9.48
C LEU A 410 10.79 23.64 8.21
N ILE A 411 11.48 22.51 8.35
CA ILE A 411 11.55 21.46 7.32
C ILE A 411 10.52 20.40 7.70
N VAL A 412 9.68 20.01 6.74
CA VAL A 412 8.64 18.99 6.96
C VAL A 412 8.89 17.78 6.08
N GLY A 413 8.76 16.60 6.69
CA GLY A 413 8.66 15.31 6.02
C GLY A 413 7.45 14.55 6.53
N ARG A 414 6.73 13.87 5.64
CA ARG A 414 5.64 12.97 5.99
C ARG A 414 5.75 11.72 5.14
N ASP A 415 6.05 10.60 5.80
CA ASP A 415 6.36 9.36 5.11
C ASP A 415 5.85 8.16 5.92
N LYS A 416 5.48 7.10 5.22
CA LYS A 416 5.30 5.79 5.85
C LYS A 416 6.65 5.26 6.34
N MET A 417 6.65 4.50 7.43
CA MET A 417 7.83 3.80 7.97
C MET A 417 8.25 2.61 7.10
N ASP A 418 8.38 2.85 5.81
CA ASP A 418 8.80 1.91 4.78
C ASP A 418 10.20 2.31 4.30
N GLU A 419 11.04 1.32 4.01
CA GLU A 419 12.40 1.53 3.55
C GLU A 419 12.43 2.32 2.22
N ILE A 420 11.44 2.06 1.37
CA ILE A 420 11.26 2.73 0.07
C ILE A 420 11.08 4.25 0.23
N LYS A 421 10.55 4.72 1.37
CA LYS A 421 10.37 6.16 1.63
C LYS A 421 11.66 6.90 1.96
N GLY A 422 12.77 6.20 2.16
CA GLY A 422 14.08 6.81 2.31
C GLY A 422 14.20 7.70 3.55
N MET A 423 13.47 7.37 4.63
CA MET A 423 13.49 8.16 5.87
C MET A 423 14.87 8.12 6.53
N ARG A 424 15.55 6.96 6.49
CA ARG A 424 16.92 6.82 6.98
C ARG A 424 17.86 7.80 6.28
N GLN A 425 17.81 7.86 4.95
CA GLN A 425 18.60 8.75 4.11
C GLN A 425 18.31 10.21 4.45
N LYS A 426 17.04 10.56 4.66
CA LYS A 426 16.62 11.90 5.08
C LYS A 426 17.28 12.34 6.38
N LEU A 427 17.22 11.49 7.41
CA LEU A 427 17.72 11.83 8.73
C LEU A 427 19.25 11.91 8.75
N LEU A 428 19.94 11.00 8.04
CA LEU A 428 21.41 11.05 7.92
C LEU A 428 21.88 12.31 7.17
N ALA A 429 21.17 12.71 6.11
CA ALA A 429 21.48 13.95 5.40
C ALA A 429 21.22 15.20 6.28
N PHE A 430 20.16 15.19 7.08
CA PHE A 430 19.88 16.27 8.02
C PHE A 430 20.93 16.35 9.13
N GLU A 431 21.39 15.21 9.64
CA GLU A 431 22.51 15.15 10.59
C GLU A 431 23.80 15.72 10.00
N LEU A 432 24.12 15.36 8.74
CA LEU A 432 25.27 15.90 8.03
C LEU A 432 25.15 17.42 7.83
N PHE A 433 23.95 17.92 7.50
CA PHE A 433 23.67 19.35 7.39
C PHE A 433 23.96 20.09 8.70
N LEU A 434 23.46 19.59 9.84
CA LEU A 434 23.71 20.19 11.16
C LEU A 434 25.19 20.16 11.56
N SER A 435 25.92 19.12 11.12
CA SER A 435 27.37 19.02 11.33
C SER A 435 28.11 20.10 10.54
N LYS A 436 27.83 20.22 9.23
CA LYS A 436 28.49 21.15 8.30
C LYS A 436 28.13 22.62 8.51
N HIS A 437 26.93 22.90 9.04
CA HIS A 437 26.40 24.25 9.20
C HIS A 437 26.03 24.55 10.66
N PRO A 438 27.03 24.81 11.54
CA PRO A 438 26.79 25.14 12.95
C PRO A 438 25.85 26.33 13.15
N GLU A 439 25.86 27.29 12.22
CA GLU A 439 25.05 28.52 12.25
C GLU A 439 23.53 28.28 12.17
N TRP A 440 23.11 27.09 11.72
CA TRP A 440 21.71 26.69 11.57
C TRP A 440 21.20 25.78 12.68
N ARG A 441 22.08 25.28 13.57
CA ARG A 441 21.73 24.29 14.60
C ARG A 441 20.56 24.69 15.50
N GLU A 442 20.48 25.95 15.90
CA GLU A 442 19.41 26.46 16.78
C GLU A 442 18.24 27.09 16.01
N LYS A 443 18.39 27.26 14.69
CA LYS A 443 17.46 27.98 13.81
C LYS A 443 16.58 27.08 12.96
N VAL A 444 16.89 25.79 12.82
CA VAL A 444 16.14 24.86 11.96
C VAL A 444 15.51 23.76 12.79
N VAL A 445 14.29 23.37 12.44
CA VAL A 445 13.62 22.19 12.99
C VAL A 445 13.09 21.31 11.86
N LEU A 446 13.48 20.04 11.86
CA LEU A 446 12.88 19.00 11.02
C LEU A 446 11.71 18.35 11.76
N ILE A 447 10.50 18.49 11.23
CA ILE A 447 9.32 17.77 11.71
C ILE A 447 9.07 16.60 10.77
N GLN A 448 9.33 15.39 11.25
CA GLN A 448 9.08 14.16 10.50
C GLN A 448 7.86 13.45 11.08
N VAL A 449 6.80 13.38 10.29
CA VAL A 449 5.62 12.56 10.56
C VAL A 449 5.85 11.18 9.96
N ALA A 450 5.94 10.17 10.82
CA ALA A 450 6.20 8.78 10.47
C ALA A 450 4.90 7.98 10.63
N LEU A 451 4.22 7.72 9.51
CA LEU A 451 3.00 6.91 9.50
C LEU A 451 3.38 5.45 9.75
N SER A 452 2.65 4.82 10.67
CA SER A 452 2.89 3.42 11.02
C SER A 452 2.67 2.48 9.83
N THR A 453 3.46 1.42 9.77
CA THR A 453 3.35 0.32 8.80
C THR A 453 3.18 -0.98 9.56
N SER A 454 2.48 -1.95 8.97
CA SER A 454 2.20 -3.25 9.59
C SER A 454 3.45 -4.11 9.82
N GLU A 455 4.58 -3.74 9.23
CA GLU A 455 5.83 -4.48 9.28
C GLU A 455 6.83 -3.81 10.23
N GLU A 456 7.17 -4.52 11.31
CA GLU A 456 8.27 -4.16 12.21
C GLU A 456 9.60 -4.57 11.55
N ASN A 457 10.25 -3.61 10.89
CA ASN A 457 11.50 -3.86 10.16
C ASN A 457 12.72 -3.39 10.97
N GLU A 458 13.89 -4.00 10.75
CA GLU A 458 15.18 -3.55 11.32
C GLU A 458 15.44 -2.05 11.07
N THR A 459 14.96 -1.55 9.93
CA THR A 459 14.98 -0.14 9.55
C THR A 459 14.34 0.77 10.60
N GLN A 460 13.31 0.33 11.32
CA GLN A 460 12.67 1.13 12.37
C GLN A 460 13.59 1.35 13.58
N LEU A 461 14.36 0.34 13.97
CA LEU A 461 15.36 0.46 15.03
C LEU A 461 16.49 1.40 14.61
N GLN A 462 16.97 1.27 13.37
CA GLN A 462 17.99 2.17 12.83
C GLN A 462 17.52 3.63 12.81
N ILE A 463 16.29 3.89 12.34
CA ILE A 463 15.69 5.23 12.35
C ILE A 463 15.59 5.76 13.77
N SER A 464 15.11 4.94 14.73
CA SER A 464 15.01 5.32 16.14
C SER A 464 16.37 5.75 16.71
N ASN A 465 17.43 4.98 16.42
CA ASN A 465 18.78 5.30 16.87
C ASN A 465 19.29 6.61 16.27
N ILE A 466 19.04 6.86 14.98
CA ILE A 466 19.42 8.13 14.33
C ILE A 466 18.65 9.31 14.94
N VAL A 467 17.35 9.15 15.20
CA VAL A 467 16.52 10.19 15.83
C VAL A 467 17.08 10.55 17.21
N THR A 468 17.38 9.54 18.04
CA THR A 468 17.96 9.74 19.36
C THR A 468 19.32 10.42 19.25
N ARG A 469 20.19 9.96 18.35
CA ARG A 469 21.53 10.52 18.14
C ARG A 469 21.47 12.01 17.77
N ILE A 470 20.68 12.39 16.77
CA ILE A 470 20.53 13.79 16.34
C ILE A 470 20.07 14.67 17.49
N ASN A 471 19.03 14.24 18.22
CA ASN A 471 18.48 15.01 19.33
C ASN A 471 19.42 15.06 20.53
N SER A 472 20.22 14.03 20.80
CA SER A 472 21.21 14.05 21.88
C SER A 472 22.43 14.93 21.56
N THR A 473 22.85 14.96 20.30
CA THR A 473 24.07 15.69 19.88
C THR A 473 23.80 17.17 19.67
N TYR A 474 22.62 17.52 19.11
CA TYR A 474 22.30 18.89 18.72
C TYR A 474 21.11 19.49 19.49
N GLY A 475 20.48 18.73 20.39
CA GLY A 475 19.45 19.25 21.28
C GLY A 475 20.03 20.09 22.41
N ASN A 476 19.34 21.16 22.78
CA ASN A 476 19.77 22.05 23.87
C ASN A 476 18.61 22.28 24.86
N LEU A 477 18.82 21.87 26.12
CA LEU A 477 17.87 22.05 27.23
C LEU A 477 17.63 23.54 27.56
N SER A 478 18.67 24.37 27.44
CA SER A 478 18.61 25.79 27.84
C SER A 478 17.73 26.65 26.94
N GLN A 479 17.50 26.24 25.69
CA GLN A 479 16.73 27.00 24.69
C GLN A 479 15.44 26.31 24.23
N GLN A 480 15.02 25.21 24.87
CA GLN A 480 13.89 24.39 24.41
C GLN A 480 13.98 24.05 22.91
N HIS A 481 15.21 23.84 22.41
CA HIS A 481 15.47 23.57 21.00
C HIS A 481 15.63 22.07 20.79
N GLN A 482 14.67 21.49 20.06
CA GLN A 482 14.73 20.12 19.58
C GLN A 482 14.88 20.16 18.05
N PRO A 483 16.03 19.79 17.48
CA PRO A 483 16.29 19.91 16.05
C PRO A 483 15.44 18.96 15.21
N LEU A 484 15.07 17.80 15.77
CA LEU A 484 14.24 16.80 15.09
C LEU A 484 13.03 16.42 15.94
N VAL A 485 11.85 16.78 15.47
CA VAL A 485 10.55 16.37 16.03
C VAL A 485 10.06 15.15 15.25
N PHE A 486 10.16 13.97 15.87
CA PHE A 486 9.76 12.70 15.27
C PHE A 486 8.41 12.25 15.80
N LEU A 487 7.36 12.30 14.96
CA LEU A 487 5.99 11.95 15.33
C LEU A 487 5.63 10.57 14.76
N ARG A 488 5.46 9.57 15.63
CA ARG A 488 5.02 8.20 15.26
C ARG A 488 3.51 8.01 15.20
N GLN A 489 2.77 9.04 15.57
CA GLN A 489 1.31 9.01 15.63
C GLN A 489 0.71 9.59 14.36
N ASP A 490 -0.46 9.06 13.99
CA ASP A 490 -1.25 9.67 12.94
C ASP A 490 -1.71 11.06 13.39
N ILE A 491 -1.57 12.02 12.48
CA ILE A 491 -2.03 13.39 12.68
C ILE A 491 -3.37 13.57 11.99
N THR A 492 -4.24 14.37 12.60
CA THR A 492 -5.51 14.75 11.98
C THR A 492 -5.25 15.48 10.67
N PHE A 493 -6.20 15.38 9.73
CA PHE A 493 -6.07 16.08 8.45
C PHE A 493 -5.92 17.60 8.62
N SER A 494 -6.54 18.19 9.65
CA SER A 494 -6.37 19.62 9.95
C SER A 494 -4.96 19.98 10.40
N GLN A 495 -4.34 19.15 11.24
CA GLN A 495 -2.93 19.31 11.64
C GLN A 495 -2.00 19.16 10.44
N TYR A 496 -2.29 18.20 9.55
CA TYR A 496 -1.53 17.99 8.33
C TYR A 496 -1.51 19.22 7.42
N LEU A 497 -2.68 19.78 7.10
CA LEU A 497 -2.76 20.99 6.26
C LEU A 497 -2.11 22.21 6.93
N ALA A 498 -2.25 22.34 8.24
CA ALA A 498 -1.59 23.38 8.99
C ALA A 498 -0.06 23.23 8.90
N LEU A 499 0.46 22.02 9.08
CA LEU A 499 1.88 21.70 8.99
C LEU A 499 2.44 22.04 7.60
N LEU A 500 1.78 21.61 6.52
CA LEU A 500 2.20 21.96 5.15
C LEU A 500 2.13 23.45 4.86
N THR A 501 1.21 24.18 5.50
CA THR A 501 1.05 25.63 5.32
C THR A 501 2.14 26.42 6.05
N VAL A 502 2.60 25.96 7.22
CA VAL A 502 3.64 26.65 8.00
C VAL A 502 5.06 26.22 7.64
N ALA A 503 5.22 25.07 6.99
CA ALA A 503 6.51 24.58 6.53
C ALA A 503 7.21 25.61 5.63
N ASP A 504 8.51 25.81 5.87
CA ASP A 504 9.37 26.59 4.97
C ASP A 504 9.92 25.71 3.86
N ILE A 505 10.17 24.43 4.13
CA ILE A 505 10.71 23.46 3.16
C ILE A 505 9.95 22.14 3.29
N LEU A 506 9.59 21.52 2.16
CA LEU A 506 9.22 20.11 2.12
C LEU A 506 10.40 19.28 1.63
N LEU A 507 10.75 18.23 2.36
CA LEU A 507 11.83 17.31 2.02
C LEU A 507 11.28 15.91 1.71
N VAL A 508 11.33 15.52 0.44
CA VAL A 508 10.89 14.22 -0.06
C VAL A 508 12.09 13.42 -0.56
N THR A 509 12.43 12.33 0.11
CA THR A 509 13.65 11.53 -0.14
C THR A 509 13.34 10.08 -0.50
N SER A 510 12.16 9.81 -1.04
CA SER A 510 11.77 8.44 -1.40
C SER A 510 12.71 7.85 -2.45
N LEU A 511 13.08 6.59 -2.24
CA LEU A 511 14.06 5.86 -3.06
C LEU A 511 13.46 5.37 -4.38
N ARG A 512 12.16 5.12 -4.40
CA ARG A 512 11.37 4.87 -5.60
C ARG A 512 9.91 5.12 -5.26
N GLU A 513 9.18 5.87 -6.07
CA GLU A 513 7.74 6.08 -5.85
C GLU A 513 7.02 6.38 -7.17
N GLY A 514 5.82 5.82 -7.34
CA GLY A 514 4.96 6.09 -8.49
C GLY A 514 4.63 7.58 -8.64
N MET A 515 4.02 8.17 -7.61
CA MET A 515 3.71 9.61 -7.52
C MET A 515 3.69 10.04 -6.06
N ASN A 516 4.16 11.25 -5.74
CA ASN A 516 4.11 11.77 -4.36
C ASN A 516 3.10 12.91 -4.25
N LEU A 517 1.86 12.61 -3.86
CA LEU A 517 0.80 13.63 -3.76
C LEU A 517 1.06 14.66 -2.66
N THR A 518 1.80 14.31 -1.60
CA THR A 518 2.19 15.26 -0.55
C THR A 518 3.00 16.44 -1.10
N SER A 519 3.84 16.22 -2.12
CA SER A 519 4.55 17.31 -2.80
C SER A 519 3.61 18.27 -3.53
N HIS A 520 2.54 17.77 -4.16
CA HIS A 520 1.53 18.60 -4.82
C HIS A 520 0.69 19.37 -3.80
N GLU A 521 0.26 18.70 -2.71
CA GLU A 521 -0.48 19.32 -1.62
C GLU A 521 0.34 20.42 -0.93
N PHE A 522 1.64 20.22 -0.76
CA PHE A 522 2.56 21.24 -0.24
C PHE A 522 2.62 22.46 -1.16
N VAL A 523 2.89 22.26 -2.45
CA VAL A 523 2.95 23.38 -3.43
C VAL A 523 1.66 24.20 -3.39
N PHE A 524 0.50 23.54 -3.29
CA PHE A 524 -0.79 24.20 -3.14
C PHE A 524 -0.91 24.99 -1.82
N CYS A 525 -0.45 24.41 -0.71
CA CYS A 525 -0.42 25.07 0.60
C CYS A 525 0.53 26.28 0.64
N GLN A 526 1.52 26.37 -0.25
CA GLN A 526 2.56 27.40 -0.22
C GLN A 526 2.21 28.75 -0.89
N ASN A 527 0.93 29.00 -1.21
CA ASN A 527 0.45 30.22 -1.89
C ASN A 527 0.89 31.59 -1.29
N LYS A 528 1.40 31.63 -0.07
CA LYS A 528 1.94 32.86 0.55
C LYS A 528 3.43 32.76 0.86
N ASN A 529 3.84 31.62 1.42
CA ASN A 529 5.20 31.44 1.93
C ASN A 529 6.22 31.08 0.84
N CYS A 530 5.75 30.57 -0.32
CA CYS A 530 6.60 30.16 -1.45
C CYS A 530 7.73 29.21 -1.05
N GLY A 531 7.47 28.29 -0.11
CA GLY A 531 8.46 27.37 0.43
C GLY A 531 9.09 26.46 -0.64
N PRO A 532 10.43 26.31 -0.68
CA PRO A 532 11.09 25.39 -1.60
C PRO A 532 10.66 23.93 -1.41
N LEU A 533 10.54 23.22 -2.53
CA LEU A 533 10.36 21.77 -2.57
C LEU A 533 11.70 21.10 -2.89
N ILE A 534 12.19 20.25 -1.99
CA ILE A 534 13.31 19.34 -2.23
C ILE A 534 12.74 17.95 -2.50
N ILE A 535 13.02 17.38 -3.66
CA ILE A 535 12.43 16.11 -4.10
C ILE A 535 13.45 15.18 -4.72
N SER A 536 13.36 13.91 -4.35
CA SER A 536 14.13 12.80 -4.92
C SER A 536 13.87 12.66 -6.42
N GLU A 537 14.93 12.45 -7.20
CA GLU A 537 14.85 12.14 -8.64
C GLU A 537 14.12 10.83 -8.92
N PHE A 538 13.98 9.94 -7.93
CA PHE A 538 13.31 8.65 -8.05
C PHE A 538 11.80 8.68 -7.76
N VAL A 539 11.22 9.87 -7.62
CA VAL A 539 9.79 10.08 -7.38
C VAL A 539 9.13 10.53 -8.69
N GLY A 540 8.01 9.94 -9.08
CA GLY A 540 7.37 10.32 -10.36
C GLY A 540 7.03 11.81 -10.49
N SER A 541 6.68 12.49 -9.39
CA SER A 541 6.46 13.95 -9.38
C SER A 541 7.69 14.76 -9.83
N ALA A 542 8.90 14.24 -9.65
CA ALA A 542 10.14 14.94 -10.00
C ALA A 542 10.24 15.23 -11.50
N THR A 543 9.70 14.36 -12.36
CA THR A 543 9.68 14.56 -13.81
C THR A 543 8.95 15.85 -14.21
N ARG A 544 7.84 16.17 -13.52
CA ARG A 544 7.05 17.39 -13.78
C ARG A 544 7.60 18.62 -13.06
N PHE A 545 8.31 18.43 -11.96
CA PHE A 545 8.81 19.53 -11.12
C PHE A 545 10.27 19.91 -11.39
N LYS A 546 10.93 19.23 -12.34
CA LYS A 546 12.37 19.36 -12.63
C LYS A 546 12.86 20.81 -12.80
N ASP A 547 12.05 21.67 -13.40
CA ASP A 547 12.43 23.06 -13.71
C ASP A 547 12.33 24.03 -12.52
N ALA A 548 11.76 23.60 -11.40
CA ALA A 548 11.44 24.48 -10.27
C ALA A 548 11.74 23.89 -8.89
N ALA A 549 11.59 22.59 -8.69
CA ALA A 549 12.00 21.91 -7.46
C ALA A 549 13.54 21.76 -7.40
N ILE A 550 14.05 21.52 -6.20
CA ILE A 550 15.45 21.14 -5.99
C ILE A 550 15.51 19.61 -6.07
N ILE A 551 15.99 19.10 -7.20
CA ILE A 551 16.15 17.66 -7.43
C ILE A 551 17.39 17.15 -6.70
N ILE A 552 17.24 16.02 -6.01
CA ILE A 552 18.30 15.38 -5.23
C ILE A 552 18.37 13.88 -5.52
N ASN A 553 19.56 13.30 -5.36
CA ASN A 553 19.72 11.88 -5.18
C ASN A 553 19.76 11.57 -3.66
N PRO A 554 18.76 10.86 -3.09
CA PRO A 554 18.73 10.53 -1.65
C PRO A 554 19.90 9.67 -1.17
N TRP A 555 20.62 9.00 -2.06
CA TRP A 555 21.82 8.22 -1.71
C TRP A 555 23.05 9.10 -1.47
N CYS A 556 23.06 10.32 -2.02
CA CYS A 556 24.13 11.29 -1.81
C CYS A 556 23.78 12.23 -0.66
N PHE A 557 24.14 11.87 0.57
CA PHE A 557 23.81 12.67 1.76
C PHE A 557 24.36 14.09 1.69
N GLU A 558 25.52 14.27 1.05
CA GLU A 558 26.11 15.58 0.82
C GLU A 558 25.25 16.45 -0.11
N GLN A 559 24.73 15.88 -1.20
CA GLN A 559 23.83 16.60 -2.10
C GLN A 559 22.55 17.01 -1.38
N VAL A 560 21.96 16.12 -0.57
CA VAL A 560 20.76 16.44 0.21
C VAL A 560 21.05 17.52 1.26
N SER A 561 22.17 17.42 1.98
CA SER A 561 22.63 18.46 2.92
C SER A 561 22.78 19.83 2.24
N ASN A 562 23.43 19.86 1.07
CA ASN A 562 23.63 21.09 0.30
C ASN A 562 22.30 21.64 -0.24
N ALA A 563 21.36 20.76 -0.61
CA ALA A 563 20.02 21.15 -1.03
C ALA A 563 19.22 21.79 0.12
N ILE A 564 19.33 21.25 1.34
CA ILE A 564 18.72 21.84 2.55
C ILE A 564 19.30 23.25 2.77
N PHE A 565 20.63 23.38 2.75
CA PHE A 565 21.28 24.69 2.91
C PHE A 565 20.86 25.69 1.84
N LYS A 566 20.83 25.27 0.56
CA LYS A 566 20.37 26.09 -0.56
C LYS A 566 18.92 26.53 -0.38
N ALA A 567 18.04 25.64 0.06
CA ALA A 567 16.63 25.97 0.28
C ALA A 567 16.45 26.99 1.42
N LEU A 568 17.20 26.85 2.52
CA LEU A 568 17.15 27.76 3.67
C LEU A 568 17.70 29.16 3.34
N THR A 569 18.71 29.24 2.49
CA THR A 569 19.38 30.49 2.09
C THR A 569 18.77 31.12 0.83
N MET A 570 17.73 30.50 0.24
CA MET A 570 17.15 30.93 -1.03
C MET A 570 16.46 32.30 -0.89
N PRO A 571 16.83 33.29 -1.72
CA PRO A 571 16.16 34.59 -1.75
C PRO A 571 14.67 34.45 -2.05
N HIS A 572 13.86 35.38 -1.52
CA HIS A 572 12.41 35.35 -1.72
C HIS A 572 12.00 35.41 -3.20
N GLU A 573 12.74 36.16 -4.02
CA GLU A 573 12.46 36.28 -5.46
C GLU A 573 12.62 34.94 -6.20
N GLU A 574 13.70 34.20 -5.92
CA GLU A 574 13.91 32.87 -6.50
C GLU A 574 12.82 31.89 -6.01
N ARG A 575 12.47 31.96 -4.71
CA ARG A 575 11.38 31.16 -4.12
C ARG A 575 10.05 31.38 -4.83
N LEU A 576 9.67 32.65 -5.05
CA LEU A 576 8.45 33.03 -5.73
C LEU A 576 8.44 32.53 -7.19
N LEU A 577 9.55 32.70 -7.92
CA LEU A 577 9.68 32.22 -9.30
C LEU A 577 9.51 30.70 -9.40
N ARG A 578 10.17 29.94 -8.51
CA ARG A 578 10.03 28.47 -8.46
C ARG A 578 8.60 28.07 -8.09
N TRP A 579 8.03 28.68 -7.06
CA TRP A 579 6.67 28.38 -6.62
C TRP A 579 5.64 28.65 -7.71
N ASN A 580 5.73 29.75 -8.46
CA ASN A 580 4.83 30.05 -9.57
C ASN A 580 4.84 28.93 -10.64
N LYS A 581 6.02 28.44 -11.02
CA LYS A 581 6.14 27.32 -11.97
C LYS A 581 5.52 26.02 -11.43
N LEU A 582 5.79 25.69 -10.16
CA LEU A 582 5.23 24.51 -9.51
C LEU A 582 3.70 24.62 -9.41
N SER A 583 3.20 25.75 -8.95
CA SER A 583 1.78 26.04 -8.78
C SER A 583 1.03 25.93 -10.12
N ASN A 584 1.55 26.53 -11.19
CA ASN A 584 0.98 26.38 -12.52
C ASN A 584 0.90 24.91 -12.94
N THR A 585 1.96 24.13 -12.71
CA THR A 585 2.00 22.71 -13.08
C THR A 585 0.96 21.88 -12.32
N VAL A 586 0.80 22.13 -11.02
CA VAL A 586 -0.17 21.43 -10.16
C VAL A 586 -1.61 21.83 -10.51
N MET A 587 -1.86 23.10 -10.79
CA MET A 587 -3.22 23.60 -11.09
C MET A 587 -3.73 23.18 -12.47
N HIS A 588 -2.86 23.00 -13.47
CA HIS A 588 -3.28 22.52 -14.80
C HIS A 588 -3.52 21.01 -14.86
N ASN A 589 -2.85 20.23 -14.00
CA ASN A 589 -2.93 18.77 -13.98
C ASN A 589 -3.62 18.31 -12.69
N ASP A 590 -4.86 18.73 -12.52
CA ASP A 590 -5.65 18.35 -11.35
C ASP A 590 -6.20 16.91 -11.46
N ALA A 591 -6.69 16.40 -10.34
CA ALA A 591 -7.22 15.05 -10.22
C ALA A 591 -8.47 14.82 -11.10
N ALA A 592 -9.27 15.86 -11.35
CA ALA A 592 -10.46 15.77 -12.20
C ALA A 592 -10.06 15.57 -13.66
N ASN A 593 -9.13 16.38 -14.16
CA ASN A 593 -8.60 16.28 -15.51
C ASN A 593 -7.94 14.92 -15.77
N TRP A 594 -7.19 14.40 -14.79
CA TRP A 594 -6.63 13.05 -14.85
C TRP A 594 -7.70 11.98 -15.08
N ALA A 595 -8.77 11.99 -14.28
CA ALA A 595 -9.82 10.98 -14.37
C ALA A 595 -10.63 11.08 -15.67
N ILE A 596 -10.96 12.29 -16.09
CA ILE A 596 -11.69 12.54 -17.35
C ILE A 596 -10.86 12.07 -18.56
N ASN A 597 -9.56 12.42 -18.60
CA ASN A 597 -8.69 12.04 -19.71
C ASN A 597 -8.47 10.52 -19.77
N PHE A 598 -8.32 9.86 -18.63
CA PHE A 598 -8.17 8.41 -18.61
C PHE A 598 -9.44 7.71 -19.13
N VAL A 599 -10.62 8.11 -18.67
CA VAL A 599 -11.90 7.54 -19.14
C VAL A 599 -12.14 7.82 -20.62
N ASN A 600 -11.81 9.02 -21.10
CA ASN A 600 -11.88 9.34 -22.54
C ASN A 600 -10.89 8.50 -23.36
N GLY A 601 -9.70 8.21 -22.81
CA GLY A 601 -8.74 7.29 -23.40
C GLY A 601 -9.32 5.89 -23.58
N ILE A 602 -10.01 5.36 -22.55
CA ILE A 602 -10.69 4.06 -22.63
C ILE A 602 -11.75 4.08 -23.74
N LYS A 603 -12.61 5.10 -23.77
CA LYS A 603 -13.68 5.22 -24.78
C LYS A 603 -13.14 5.28 -26.22
N THR A 604 -12.06 6.02 -26.42
CA THR A 604 -11.46 6.22 -27.75
C THR A 604 -10.79 4.94 -28.26
N SER A 605 -10.28 4.09 -27.37
CA SER A 605 -9.60 2.84 -27.76
C SER A 605 -10.46 1.87 -28.58
N LEU A 606 -11.80 1.91 -28.43
CA LEU A 606 -12.73 1.12 -29.24
C LEU A 606 -12.92 1.62 -30.67
N SER A 607 -12.45 2.83 -31.00
CA SER A 607 -12.68 3.45 -32.31
C SER A 607 -11.73 2.92 -33.41
N PHE A 608 -10.78 2.07 -33.01
CA PHE A 608 -9.72 1.53 -33.87
C PHE A 608 -9.87 0.01 -34.14
N GLU A 609 -10.97 -0.60 -33.69
CA GLU A 609 -11.48 -1.88 -34.22
C GLU A 609 -12.38 -1.61 -35.43
#